data_AF-A0A2B0MC48-F1
#
_entry.id   AF-A0A2B0MC48-F1
#
_cell.length_a   1.000
_cell.length_b   1.000
_cell.length_c   1.000
_cell.angle_alpha   90.00
_cell.angle_beta   90.00
_cell.angle_gamma   90.00
#
_symmetry.space_group_name_H-M   'P 1'
#
loop_
_entity.id
_entity.type
_entity.pdbx_description
1 polymer ?
#
loop_
_entity_poly.entity_id
_entity_poly.type
_entity_poly.pdbx_seq_one_letter_code
_entity_poly.pdbx_strand_id
1 'polypeptide(L)'
;MKRLSFQILLFVFCMIAALILFYVIEKRLYNRVTILDDKQVVLERASESLPTEVRVRHEKWGEVVVTDEVRLHAIVSFFDKIRIEQTEAKEREQVFTGEVTYLNGHRRTFAVGDLFQYGANVYGKQGMDPMISAFQTYLLSLYYTPESISNFFAEAKEVIVRQRDEVRTTNLAPILDSIRQAKQITDYGEIQKLLQLQRDPIVYITAYQNGKHVKNEREDILTISVYPSYFVVQYIGDNNGNVMYMKGSLATLFVKENVS
;
A
#
# COMPACT_ATOMS: atom_id res chain seq x y z
N MET A 1 7.88 -24.31 71.11
CA MET A 1 7.32 -25.14 70.02
C MET A 1 6.46 -24.36 69.01
N LYS A 2 5.58 -23.41 69.42
CA LYS A 2 4.71 -22.66 68.48
C LYS A 2 5.41 -21.77 67.43
N ARG A 3 6.61 -21.24 67.73
CA ARG A 3 7.39 -20.41 66.76
C ARG A 3 8.05 -21.26 65.67
N LEU A 4 8.56 -22.44 66.03
CA LEU A 4 9.21 -23.35 65.09
C LEU A 4 8.20 -23.94 64.09
N SER A 5 7.00 -24.29 64.55
CA SER A 5 5.91 -24.76 63.68
C SER A 5 5.42 -23.70 62.69
N PHE A 6 5.41 -22.42 63.10
CA PHE A 6 5.04 -21.32 62.22
C PHE A 6 6.10 -21.06 61.14
N GLN A 7 7.39 -21.15 61.48
CA GLN A 7 8.48 -21.01 60.51
C GLN A 7 8.47 -22.15 59.48
N ILE A 8 8.20 -23.39 59.91
CA ILE A 8 8.08 -24.54 59.01
C ILE A 8 6.87 -24.37 58.08
N LEU A 9 5.72 -23.92 58.60
CA LEU A 9 4.52 -23.65 57.79
C LEU A 9 4.78 -22.57 56.74
N LEU A 10 5.45 -21.48 57.11
CA LEU A 10 5.82 -20.39 56.21
C LEU A 10 6.75 -20.89 55.10
N PHE A 11 7.74 -21.74 55.44
CA PHE A 11 8.66 -22.32 54.47
C PHE A 11 7.94 -23.19 53.43
N VAL A 12 7.02 -24.05 53.88
CA VAL A 12 6.20 -24.89 52.99
C VAL A 12 5.33 -24.03 52.08
N PHE A 13 4.70 -22.97 52.61
CA PHE A 13 3.90 -22.05 51.82
C PHE A 13 4.72 -21.32 50.74
N CYS A 14 5.93 -20.84 51.08
CA CYS A 14 6.85 -20.23 50.12
C CYS A 14 7.29 -21.22 49.03
N MET A 15 7.53 -22.48 49.37
CA MET A 15 7.86 -23.53 48.40
C MET A 15 6.72 -23.77 47.40
N ILE A 16 5.48 -23.86 47.90
CA ILE A 16 4.30 -24.03 47.03
C ILE A 16 4.11 -22.81 46.13
N ALA A 17 4.24 -21.60 46.68
CA ALA A 17 4.14 -20.36 45.91
C ALA A 17 5.21 -20.27 44.81
N ALA A 18 6.45 -20.68 45.10
CA ALA A 18 7.54 -20.72 44.13
C ALA A 18 7.27 -21.73 43.00
N LEU A 19 6.71 -22.91 43.32
CA LEU A 19 6.33 -23.91 42.31
C LEU A 19 5.21 -23.41 41.39
N ILE A 20 4.20 -22.72 41.95
CA ILE A 20 3.12 -22.11 41.16
C ILE A 20 3.67 -21.00 40.25
N LEU A 21 4.54 -20.13 40.78
CA LEU A 21 5.21 -19.10 39.99
C LEU A 21 6.05 -19.69 38.86
N PHE A 22 6.82 -20.74 39.16
CA PHE A 22 7.61 -21.45 38.15
C PHE A 22 6.72 -22.03 37.05
N TYR A 23 5.63 -22.70 37.40
CA TYR A 23 4.69 -23.25 36.43
C TYR A 23 4.00 -22.17 35.57
N VAL A 24 3.64 -21.03 36.16
CA VAL A 24 3.05 -19.89 35.43
C VAL A 24 4.06 -19.25 34.49
N ILE A 25 5.32 -19.11 34.93
CA ILE A 25 6.43 -18.58 34.13
C ILE A 25 6.77 -19.54 32.99
N GLU A 26 6.85 -20.84 33.26
CA GLU A 26 7.05 -21.88 32.25
C GLU A 26 5.92 -21.83 31.21
N LYS A 27 4.65 -21.83 31.63
CA LYS A 27 3.51 -21.69 30.70
C LYS A 27 3.48 -20.37 29.93
N ARG A 28 4.06 -19.28 30.43
CA ARG A 28 4.10 -18.00 29.70
C ARG A 28 5.32 -17.87 28.78
N LEU A 29 6.46 -18.46 29.13
CA LEU A 29 7.71 -18.37 28.38
C LEU A 29 7.87 -19.53 27.39
N TYR A 30 7.57 -20.78 27.77
CA TYR A 30 7.77 -21.96 26.91
C TYR A 30 6.66 -22.15 25.87
N ASN A 31 5.42 -21.72 26.13
CA ASN A 31 4.37 -21.70 25.10
C ASN A 31 4.59 -20.65 24.00
N ARG A 32 5.66 -19.82 24.10
CA ARG A 32 6.13 -18.96 23.01
C ARG A 32 7.28 -19.56 22.20
N VAL A 33 7.74 -20.76 22.55
CA VAL A 33 8.67 -21.52 21.70
C VAL A 33 7.81 -22.48 20.89
N THR A 34 7.22 -21.97 19.82
CA THR A 34 6.67 -22.82 18.77
C THR A 34 7.86 -23.48 18.08
N ILE A 35 8.23 -24.68 18.52
CA ILE A 35 9.15 -25.52 17.77
C ILE A 35 8.43 -25.84 16.46
N LEU A 36 8.88 -25.21 15.37
CA LEU A 36 8.44 -25.47 14.01
C LEU A 36 8.99 -26.84 13.60
N ASP A 37 8.36 -27.89 14.09
CA ASP A 37 8.75 -29.29 13.83
C ASP A 37 8.13 -29.80 12.53
N ASP A 38 8.04 -28.93 11.52
CA ASP A 38 7.48 -29.28 10.23
C ASP A 38 8.52 -29.00 9.15
N LYS A 39 9.24 -30.06 8.79
CA LYS A 39 10.29 -30.06 7.77
C LYS A 39 9.80 -29.46 6.45
N GLN A 40 8.50 -29.57 6.16
CA GLN A 40 7.87 -28.94 5.00
C GLN A 40 7.78 -27.41 5.12
N VAL A 41 7.43 -26.86 6.29
CA VAL A 41 7.37 -25.40 6.49
C VAL A 41 8.77 -24.78 6.44
N VAL A 42 9.79 -25.48 6.95
CA VAL A 42 11.19 -25.05 6.87
C VAL A 42 11.69 -25.09 5.41
N LEU A 43 11.36 -26.15 4.66
CA LEU A 43 11.69 -26.25 3.24
C LEU A 43 10.95 -25.22 2.38
N GLU A 44 9.67 -24.95 2.66
CA GLU A 44 8.91 -23.89 2.00
C GLU A 44 9.56 -22.52 2.25
N ARG A 45 9.91 -22.19 3.50
CA ARG A 45 10.60 -20.91 3.80
C ARG A 45 12.01 -20.83 3.21
N ALA A 46 12.74 -21.94 3.17
CA ALA A 46 14.03 -22.03 2.49
C ALA A 46 13.90 -21.89 0.96
N SER A 47 12.74 -22.26 0.41
CA SER A 47 12.42 -22.07 -1.00
C SER A 47 11.93 -20.64 -1.31
N GLU A 48 11.41 -19.92 -0.30
CA GLU A 48 10.90 -18.54 -0.39
C GLU A 48 11.93 -17.49 0.08
N SER A 49 13.21 -17.84 0.19
CA SER A 49 14.17 -17.00 0.92
C SER A 49 14.58 -15.72 0.19
N LEU A 50 14.54 -15.70 -1.15
CA LEU A 50 15.03 -14.59 -1.95
C LEU A 50 14.06 -14.30 -3.12
N PRO A 51 13.16 -13.31 -2.97
CA PRO A 51 12.32 -12.85 -4.08
C PRO A 51 13.21 -12.20 -5.15
N THR A 52 12.91 -12.46 -6.41
CA THR A 52 13.62 -11.88 -7.57
C THR A 52 12.74 -10.96 -8.38
N GLU A 53 11.44 -11.21 -8.40
CA GLU A 53 10.44 -10.42 -9.10
C GLU A 53 9.11 -10.49 -8.34
N VAL A 54 8.40 -9.37 -8.26
CA VAL A 54 7.01 -9.35 -7.83
C VAL A 54 6.18 -8.62 -8.87
N ARG A 55 5.17 -9.30 -9.41
CA ARG A 55 4.14 -8.67 -10.25
C ARG A 55 2.97 -8.31 -9.36
N VAL A 56 2.54 -7.05 -9.45
CA VAL A 56 1.39 -6.55 -8.72
C VAL A 56 0.42 -6.01 -9.75
N ARG A 57 -0.86 -6.39 -9.64
CA ARG A 57 -1.95 -5.87 -10.43
C ARG A 57 -2.97 -5.21 -9.53
N HIS A 58 -3.36 -3.99 -9.87
CA HIS A 58 -4.46 -3.27 -9.27
C HIS A 58 -5.59 -3.16 -10.29
N GLU A 59 -6.84 -3.30 -9.82
CA GLU A 59 -8.01 -3.34 -10.70
C GLU A 59 -8.07 -2.16 -11.70
N LYS A 60 -7.79 -0.94 -11.21
CA LYS A 60 -7.86 0.31 -11.99
C LYS A 60 -6.54 0.85 -12.54
N TRP A 61 -5.39 0.36 -12.04
CA TRP A 61 -4.07 0.91 -12.41
C TRP A 61 -3.25 -0.04 -13.30
N GLY A 62 -3.78 -1.22 -13.60
CA GLY A 62 -3.09 -2.22 -14.42
C GLY A 62 -2.06 -3.00 -13.62
N GLU A 63 -0.98 -3.42 -14.27
CA GLU A 63 0.09 -4.25 -13.69
C GLU A 63 1.41 -3.47 -13.61
N VAL A 64 2.15 -3.69 -12.53
CA VAL A 64 3.53 -3.23 -12.34
C VAL A 64 4.42 -4.39 -11.95
N VAL A 65 5.64 -4.40 -12.50
CA VAL A 65 6.67 -5.39 -12.19
C VAL A 65 7.73 -4.74 -11.32
N VAL A 66 7.98 -5.34 -10.16
CA VAL A 66 8.99 -4.89 -9.20
C VAL A 66 10.16 -5.86 -9.23
N THR A 67 11.35 -5.35 -9.54
CA THR A 67 12.61 -6.08 -9.53
C THR A 67 13.67 -5.43 -8.63
N ASP A 68 13.37 -4.26 -8.08
CA ASP A 68 14.27 -3.53 -7.17
C ASP A 68 14.34 -4.23 -5.81
N GLU A 69 15.55 -4.51 -5.34
CA GLU A 69 15.81 -5.30 -4.13
C GLU A 69 15.21 -4.65 -2.87
N VAL A 70 15.27 -3.32 -2.77
CA VAL A 70 14.71 -2.59 -1.62
C VAL A 70 13.19 -2.73 -1.58
N ARG A 71 12.52 -2.56 -2.71
CA ARG A 71 11.06 -2.73 -2.81
C ARG A 71 10.64 -4.19 -2.64
N LEU A 72 11.37 -5.14 -3.21
CA LEU A 72 11.13 -6.57 -3.02
C LEU A 72 11.19 -6.96 -1.54
N HIS A 73 12.24 -6.52 -0.85
CA HIS A 73 12.40 -6.76 0.59
C HIS A 73 11.27 -6.12 1.41
N ALA A 74 10.84 -4.90 1.05
CA ALA A 74 9.71 -4.25 1.72
C ALA A 74 8.41 -5.04 1.56
N ILE A 75 8.10 -5.56 0.36
CA ILE A 75 6.92 -6.39 0.10
C ILE A 75 6.96 -7.67 0.96
N VAL A 76 8.08 -8.40 0.94
CA VAL A 76 8.21 -9.64 1.74
C VAL A 76 8.13 -9.35 3.24
N SER A 77 8.66 -8.22 3.70
CA SER A 77 8.53 -7.78 5.10
C SER A 77 7.06 -7.58 5.49
N PHE A 78 6.19 -7.12 4.58
CA PHE A 78 4.75 -7.08 4.86
C PHE A 78 4.15 -8.48 4.95
N PHE A 79 4.51 -9.39 4.06
CA PHE A 79 4.04 -10.78 4.13
C PHE A 79 4.36 -11.40 5.49
N ASP A 80 5.60 -11.29 5.96
CA ASP A 80 6.03 -11.89 7.22
C ASP A 80 5.29 -11.29 8.43
N LYS A 81 5.04 -9.97 8.40
CA LYS A 81 4.33 -9.27 9.49
C LYS A 81 2.82 -9.56 9.49
N ILE A 82 2.21 -9.83 8.35
CA ILE A 82 0.77 -10.11 8.26
C ILE A 82 0.47 -11.60 8.52
N ARG A 83 1.41 -12.51 8.17
CA ARG A 83 1.28 -13.98 8.33
C ARG A 83 1.35 -14.47 9.79
N ILE A 84 0.77 -13.76 10.75
CA ILE A 84 0.80 -14.08 12.19
C ILE A 84 -0.38 -15.00 12.59
N GLU A 85 -1.61 -14.69 12.16
CA GLU A 85 -2.82 -15.47 12.49
C GLU A 85 -3.62 -15.77 11.21
N GLN A 86 -3.84 -17.06 10.94
CA GLN A 86 -4.69 -17.50 9.83
C GLN A 86 -6.16 -17.30 10.18
N THR A 87 -6.96 -16.91 9.20
CA THR A 87 -8.40 -16.65 9.35
C THR A 87 -9.22 -17.45 8.35
N GLU A 88 -10.31 -18.07 8.81
CA GLU A 88 -11.25 -18.84 7.97
C GLU A 88 -12.30 -17.93 7.32
N ALA A 89 -11.90 -16.99 6.46
CA ALA A 89 -12.83 -16.11 5.75
C ALA A 89 -13.08 -16.57 4.30
N LYS A 90 -14.35 -16.61 3.87
CA LYS A 90 -14.78 -17.11 2.55
C LYS A 90 -15.04 -16.00 1.51
N GLU A 91 -15.55 -14.83 1.92
CA GLU A 91 -15.80 -13.71 1.02
C GLU A 91 -14.71 -12.64 1.16
N ARG A 92 -14.23 -12.13 0.02
CA ARG A 92 -13.02 -11.30 -0.04
C ARG A 92 -13.13 -10.29 -1.17
N GLU A 93 -12.98 -9.02 -0.86
CA GLU A 93 -12.61 -8.00 -1.84
C GLU A 93 -11.12 -8.20 -2.21
N GLN A 94 -10.80 -8.08 -3.50
CA GLN A 94 -9.43 -8.24 -4.00
C GLN A 94 -9.05 -7.00 -4.81
N VAL A 95 -8.57 -5.98 -4.10
CA VAL A 95 -8.16 -4.71 -4.72
C VAL A 95 -6.83 -4.87 -5.46
N PHE A 96 -5.92 -5.64 -4.86
CA PHE A 96 -4.64 -6.03 -5.44
C PHE A 96 -4.55 -7.53 -5.60
N THR A 97 -3.95 -7.96 -6.69
CA THR A 97 -3.53 -9.34 -6.93
C THR A 97 -2.08 -9.35 -7.38
N GLY A 98 -1.37 -10.47 -7.22
CA GLY A 98 0.01 -10.54 -7.65
C GLY A 98 0.66 -11.89 -7.52
N GLU A 99 1.89 -11.96 -7.99
CA GLU A 99 2.71 -13.16 -8.02
C GLU A 99 4.16 -12.81 -7.66
N VAL A 100 4.73 -13.58 -6.74
CA VAL A 100 6.12 -13.46 -6.31
C VAL A 100 6.90 -14.60 -6.94
N THR A 101 7.98 -14.28 -7.64
CA THR A 101 8.93 -15.25 -8.20
C THR A 101 10.21 -15.25 -7.37
N TYR A 102 10.59 -16.43 -6.88
CA TYR A 102 11.77 -16.64 -6.06
C TYR A 102 12.96 -17.11 -6.89
N LEU A 103 14.17 -16.95 -6.35
CA LEU A 103 15.43 -17.29 -7.03
C LEU A 103 15.49 -18.76 -7.50
N ASN A 104 14.83 -19.67 -6.79
CA ASN A 104 14.75 -21.08 -7.16
C ASN A 104 13.68 -21.38 -8.23
N GLY A 105 13.03 -20.36 -8.80
CA GLY A 105 11.96 -20.47 -9.77
C GLY A 105 10.58 -20.79 -9.17
N HIS A 106 10.47 -20.98 -7.85
CA HIS A 106 9.19 -21.13 -7.18
C HIS A 106 8.37 -19.85 -7.32
N ARG A 107 7.06 -20.00 -7.50
CA ARG A 107 6.15 -18.87 -7.65
C ARG A 107 4.98 -18.98 -6.71
N ARG A 108 4.57 -17.87 -6.12
CA ARG A 108 3.46 -17.84 -5.17
C ARG A 108 2.57 -16.63 -5.41
N THR A 109 1.28 -16.86 -5.48
CA THR A 109 0.29 -15.81 -5.70
C THR A 109 -0.12 -15.17 -4.37
N PHE A 110 -0.52 -13.91 -4.43
CA PHE A 110 -1.09 -13.20 -3.31
C PHE A 110 -2.25 -12.30 -3.76
N ALA A 111 -3.12 -11.96 -2.82
CA ALA A 111 -4.16 -10.96 -3.02
C ALA A 111 -4.33 -10.11 -1.76
N VAL A 112 -4.67 -8.84 -1.94
CA VAL A 112 -4.87 -7.88 -0.85
C VAL A 112 -6.15 -7.08 -1.09
N GLY A 113 -7.06 -7.14 -0.14
CA GLY A 113 -8.21 -6.25 -0.01
C GLY A 113 -8.44 -6.01 1.48
N ASP A 114 -9.63 -6.30 1.98
CA ASP A 114 -9.91 -6.31 3.42
C ASP A 114 -9.11 -7.34 4.21
N LEU A 115 -8.60 -8.36 3.51
CA LEU A 115 -7.80 -9.46 4.03
C LEU A 115 -6.58 -9.68 3.14
N PHE A 116 -5.57 -10.34 3.69
CA PHE A 116 -4.39 -10.76 2.95
C PHE A 116 -4.44 -12.25 2.64
N GLN A 117 -4.32 -12.61 1.37
CA GLN A 117 -4.20 -13.98 0.93
C GLN A 117 -2.80 -14.24 0.39
N TYR A 118 -2.21 -15.37 0.78
CA TYR A 118 -0.90 -15.81 0.32
C TYR A 118 -0.90 -17.31 0.00
N GLY A 119 -0.94 -17.64 -1.29
CA GLY A 119 -1.29 -18.97 -1.78
C GLY A 119 -2.71 -19.36 -1.34
N ALA A 120 -2.85 -20.51 -0.68
CA ALA A 120 -4.13 -21.00 -0.15
C ALA A 120 -4.55 -20.38 1.19
N ASN A 121 -3.62 -19.71 1.89
CA ASN A 121 -3.83 -19.24 3.26
C ASN A 121 -4.31 -17.78 3.29
N VAL A 122 -5.13 -17.45 4.29
CA VAL A 122 -5.73 -16.13 4.48
C VAL A 122 -5.42 -15.60 5.86
N TYR A 123 -5.16 -14.31 5.95
CA TYR A 123 -4.66 -13.62 7.13
C TYR A 123 -5.37 -12.27 7.32
N GLY A 124 -5.42 -11.83 8.58
CA GLY A 124 -5.97 -10.53 8.97
C GLY A 124 -7.40 -10.59 9.53
N LYS A 125 -7.82 -9.47 10.13
CA LYS A 125 -9.17 -9.28 10.69
C LYS A 125 -9.94 -8.35 9.75
N GLN A 126 -11.10 -8.79 9.26
CA GLN A 126 -11.92 -8.08 8.26
C GLN A 126 -11.92 -6.55 8.48
N GLY A 127 -11.25 -5.83 7.58
CA GLY A 127 -11.32 -4.37 7.46
C GLY A 127 -10.72 -3.54 8.61
N MET A 128 -10.04 -4.14 9.59
CA MET A 128 -9.50 -3.41 10.76
C MET A 128 -8.01 -3.65 11.02
N ASP A 129 -7.30 -4.35 10.13
CA ASP A 129 -5.87 -4.60 10.31
C ASP A 129 -5.02 -3.44 9.74
N PRO A 130 -4.37 -2.61 10.60
CA PRO A 130 -3.57 -1.49 10.12
C PRO A 130 -2.38 -1.94 9.25
N MET A 131 -1.88 -3.17 9.42
CA MET A 131 -0.81 -3.71 8.59
C MET A 131 -1.28 -4.00 7.17
N ILE A 132 -2.52 -4.44 6.99
CA ILE A 132 -3.11 -4.65 5.65
C ILE A 132 -3.31 -3.31 4.97
N SER A 133 -3.88 -2.31 5.67
CA SER A 133 -4.04 -0.96 5.10
C SER A 133 -2.70 -0.31 4.75
N ALA A 134 -1.67 -0.47 5.59
CA ALA A 134 -0.32 -0.01 5.29
C ALA A 134 0.26 -0.74 4.06
N PHE A 135 0.00 -2.03 3.92
CA PHE A 135 0.45 -2.79 2.77
C PHE A 135 -0.26 -2.37 1.48
N GLN A 136 -1.59 -2.18 1.50
CA GLN A 136 -2.34 -1.63 0.36
C GLN A 136 -1.79 -0.26 -0.05
N THR A 137 -1.50 0.61 0.92
CA THR A 137 -0.90 1.93 0.67
C THR A 137 0.47 1.80 0.00
N TYR A 138 1.30 0.88 0.50
CA TYR A 138 2.60 0.61 -0.08
C TYR A 138 2.47 0.08 -1.53
N LEU A 139 1.59 -0.89 -1.77
CA LEU A 139 1.35 -1.42 -3.12
C LEU A 139 0.82 -0.35 -4.07
N LEU A 140 -0.10 0.52 -3.60
CA LEU A 140 -0.61 1.63 -4.39
C LEU A 140 0.50 2.61 -4.78
N SER A 141 1.44 2.87 -3.87
CA SER A 141 2.58 3.76 -4.14
C SER A 141 3.50 3.29 -5.27
N LEU A 142 3.47 2.00 -5.62
CA LEU A 142 4.21 1.46 -6.77
C LEU A 142 3.72 2.03 -8.10
N TYR A 143 2.44 2.44 -8.16
CA TYR A 143 1.80 3.04 -9.34
C TYR A 143 1.96 4.57 -9.39
N TYR A 144 2.61 5.18 -8.41
CA TYR A 144 2.79 6.64 -8.35
C TYR A 144 3.94 7.10 -9.24
N THR A 145 3.85 6.74 -10.52
CA THR A 145 4.84 7.05 -11.55
C THR A 145 4.23 7.90 -12.66
N PRO A 146 5.04 8.73 -13.36
CA PRO A 146 4.58 9.49 -14.53
C PRO A 146 3.87 8.61 -15.58
N GLU A 147 4.39 7.42 -15.82
CA GLU A 147 3.87 6.49 -16.83
C GLU A 147 2.51 5.93 -16.44
N SER A 148 2.36 5.43 -15.21
CA SER A 148 1.10 4.91 -14.69
C SER A 148 0.00 6.00 -14.66
N ILE A 149 0.36 7.23 -14.25
CA ILE A 149 -0.58 8.37 -14.27
C ILE A 149 -1.02 8.66 -15.71
N SER A 150 -0.07 8.71 -16.65
CA SER A 150 -0.39 8.92 -18.06
C SER A 150 -1.30 7.82 -18.61
N ASN A 151 -1.07 6.56 -18.24
CA ASN A 151 -1.90 5.44 -18.71
C ASN A 151 -3.31 5.52 -18.14
N PHE A 152 -3.46 5.87 -16.85
CA PHE A 152 -4.77 6.09 -16.24
C PHE A 152 -5.59 7.15 -17.00
N PHE A 153 -4.96 8.27 -17.38
CA PHE A 153 -5.61 9.30 -18.19
C PHE A 153 -5.90 8.86 -19.62
N ALA A 154 -5.05 8.02 -20.22
CA ALA A 154 -5.22 7.54 -21.59
C ALA A 154 -6.38 6.53 -21.71
N GLU A 155 -6.59 5.71 -20.68
CA GLU A 155 -7.64 4.68 -20.63
C GLU A 155 -9.00 5.23 -20.17
N ALA A 156 -9.01 6.42 -19.56
CA ALA A 156 -10.23 7.04 -19.06
C ALA A 156 -11.24 7.29 -20.18
N LYS A 157 -12.50 6.87 -19.96
CA LYS A 157 -13.60 7.14 -20.90
C LYS A 157 -13.87 8.62 -21.08
N GLU A 158 -13.58 9.43 -20.06
CA GLU A 158 -13.74 10.86 -20.15
C GLU A 158 -12.72 11.61 -19.28
N VAL A 159 -12.21 12.71 -19.83
CA VAL A 159 -11.36 13.64 -19.10
C VAL A 159 -11.93 15.04 -19.20
N ILE A 160 -12.08 15.69 -18.05
CA ILE A 160 -12.62 17.04 -17.94
C ILE A 160 -11.51 17.99 -17.53
N VAL A 161 -11.42 19.13 -18.22
CA VAL A 161 -10.58 20.25 -17.81
C VAL A 161 -11.48 21.34 -17.22
N ARG A 162 -11.23 21.75 -15.98
CA ARG A 162 -11.93 22.84 -15.29
C ARG A 162 -10.97 23.99 -15.02
N GLN A 163 -11.26 25.13 -15.62
CA GLN A 163 -10.54 26.38 -15.38
C GLN A 163 -11.55 27.41 -14.87
N ARG A 164 -11.47 27.75 -13.58
CA ARG A 164 -12.52 28.52 -12.90
C ARG A 164 -13.89 27.84 -13.07
N ASP A 165 -14.90 28.57 -13.57
CA ASP A 165 -16.26 28.05 -13.79
C ASP A 165 -16.45 27.39 -15.17
N GLU A 166 -15.42 27.39 -16.02
CA GLU A 166 -15.50 26.82 -17.36
C GLU A 166 -15.05 25.36 -17.39
N VAL A 167 -15.87 24.53 -18.05
CA VAL A 167 -15.58 23.13 -18.34
C VAL A 167 -15.24 22.99 -19.82
N ARG A 168 -14.03 22.49 -20.12
CA ARG A 168 -13.55 22.30 -21.49
C ARG A 168 -13.13 20.85 -21.72
N THR A 169 -13.32 20.39 -22.96
CA THR A 169 -12.68 19.19 -23.50
C THR A 169 -11.40 19.62 -24.21
N THR A 170 -10.31 18.92 -23.98
CA THR A 170 -9.00 19.24 -24.58
C THR A 170 -8.42 18.03 -25.31
N ASN A 171 -7.49 18.27 -26.22
CA ASN A 171 -6.68 17.20 -26.77
C ASN A 171 -5.77 16.64 -25.68
N LEU A 172 -5.93 15.34 -25.36
CA LEU A 172 -5.19 14.68 -24.30
C LEU A 172 -3.73 14.42 -24.66
N ALA A 173 -3.39 14.20 -25.94
CA ALA A 173 -2.05 13.82 -26.36
C ALA A 173 -0.91 14.69 -25.77
N PRO A 174 -0.94 16.04 -25.88
CA PRO A 174 0.12 16.88 -25.31
C PRO A 174 0.19 16.85 -23.77
N ILE A 175 -0.95 16.59 -23.11
CA ILE A 175 -1.02 16.47 -21.65
C ILE A 175 -0.35 15.17 -21.22
N LEU A 176 -0.68 14.06 -21.89
CA LEU A 176 -0.10 12.74 -21.62
C LEU A 176 1.43 12.77 -21.79
N ASP A 177 1.92 13.36 -22.88
CA ASP A 177 3.35 13.49 -23.12
C ASP A 177 4.05 14.35 -22.05
N SER A 178 3.42 15.44 -21.64
CA SER A 178 3.94 16.29 -20.56
C SER A 178 3.94 15.59 -19.20
N ILE A 179 2.93 14.75 -18.93
CA ILE A 179 2.89 13.92 -17.71
C ILE A 179 4.04 12.92 -17.74
N ARG A 180 4.26 12.20 -18.84
CA ARG A 180 5.34 11.19 -18.97
C ARG A 180 6.74 11.78 -18.78
N GLN A 181 6.94 13.04 -19.19
CA GLN A 181 8.21 13.75 -19.02
C GLN A 181 8.40 14.33 -17.61
N ALA A 182 7.36 14.32 -16.78
CA ALA A 182 7.44 14.83 -15.43
C ALA A 182 8.30 13.93 -14.53
N LYS A 183 8.83 14.53 -13.46
CA LYS A 183 9.58 13.81 -12.42
C LYS A 183 8.85 13.91 -11.10
N GLN A 184 8.63 12.77 -10.44
CA GLN A 184 8.07 12.77 -9.09
C GLN A 184 9.01 13.50 -8.13
N ILE A 185 8.43 14.36 -7.29
CA ILE A 185 9.12 15.05 -6.21
C ILE A 185 8.96 14.19 -4.95
N THR A 186 10.06 13.66 -4.45
CA THR A 186 10.11 12.85 -3.22
C THR A 186 10.79 13.59 -2.07
N ASP A 187 11.44 14.72 -2.33
CA ASP A 187 12.10 15.53 -1.31
C ASP A 187 11.08 16.38 -0.55
N TYR A 188 10.94 16.11 0.75
CA TYR A 188 9.99 16.82 1.62
C TYR A 188 10.29 18.32 1.72
N GLY A 189 11.55 18.73 1.65
CA GLY A 189 11.93 20.14 1.70
C GLY A 189 11.49 20.89 0.44
N GLU A 190 11.61 20.28 -0.74
CA GLU A 190 11.08 20.80 -2.00
C GLU A 190 9.55 20.90 -1.96
N ILE A 191 8.87 19.85 -1.50
CA ILE A 191 7.40 19.85 -1.35
C ILE A 191 6.95 20.98 -0.40
N GLN A 192 7.59 21.14 0.75
CA GLN A 192 7.23 22.17 1.72
C GLN A 192 7.38 23.58 1.14
N LYS A 193 8.46 23.84 0.38
CA LYS A 193 8.65 25.11 -0.33
C LYS A 193 7.55 25.37 -1.36
N LEU A 194 7.14 24.35 -2.11
CA LEU A 194 6.04 24.47 -3.07
C LEU A 194 4.71 24.77 -2.38
N LEU A 195 4.42 24.12 -1.25
CA LEU A 195 3.22 24.36 -0.45
C LEU A 195 3.20 25.77 0.16
N GLN A 196 4.35 26.31 0.57
CA GLN A 196 4.43 27.69 1.08
C GLN A 196 4.20 28.76 0.02
N LEU A 197 4.49 28.45 -1.25
CA LEU A 197 4.28 29.35 -2.39
C LEU A 197 2.82 29.39 -2.87
N GLN A 198 1.88 28.84 -2.08
CA GLN A 198 0.46 28.66 -2.38
C GLN A 198 -0.11 29.73 -3.33
N ARG A 199 -0.31 29.31 -4.58
CA ARG A 199 -1.14 29.98 -5.59
C ARG A 199 -2.31 29.05 -5.87
N ASP A 200 -3.46 29.58 -6.22
CA ASP A 200 -4.57 28.74 -6.70
C ASP A 200 -4.13 27.96 -7.95
N PRO A 201 -4.58 26.70 -8.13
CA PRO A 201 -4.34 25.95 -9.35
C PRO A 201 -4.83 26.73 -10.57
N ILE A 202 -4.04 26.71 -11.65
CA ILE A 202 -4.40 27.32 -12.93
C ILE A 202 -5.61 26.59 -13.52
N VAL A 203 -5.61 25.27 -13.39
CA VAL A 203 -6.63 24.37 -13.95
C VAL A 203 -6.65 23.06 -13.18
N TYR A 204 -7.81 22.41 -13.17
CA TYR A 204 -7.98 21.04 -12.70
C TYR A 204 -8.27 20.13 -13.88
N ILE A 205 -7.61 18.98 -13.94
CA ILE A 205 -7.84 17.95 -14.96
C ILE A 205 -8.31 16.69 -14.24
N THR A 206 -9.53 16.24 -14.49
CA THR A 206 -10.10 15.07 -13.83
C THR A 206 -10.41 13.98 -14.85
N ALA A 207 -9.82 12.80 -14.66
CA ALA A 207 -10.13 11.59 -15.40
C ALA A 207 -11.21 10.78 -14.69
N TYR A 208 -12.14 10.24 -15.47
CA TYR A 208 -13.20 9.33 -15.03
C TYR A 208 -13.10 8.02 -15.83
N GLN A 209 -12.75 6.92 -15.17
CA GLN A 209 -12.64 5.60 -15.82
C GLN A 209 -13.98 5.15 -16.41
N ASN A 210 -15.09 5.48 -15.78
CA ASN A 210 -16.43 5.10 -16.24
C ASN A 210 -17.20 6.20 -16.98
N GLY A 211 -16.61 7.39 -17.16
CA GLY A 211 -17.22 8.57 -17.78
C GLY A 211 -18.05 9.40 -16.80
N LYS A 212 -18.12 10.73 -16.98
CA LYS A 212 -18.61 11.67 -15.94
C LYS A 212 -20.10 11.58 -15.65
N HIS A 213 -20.88 11.10 -16.61
CA HIS A 213 -22.34 10.98 -16.52
C HIS A 213 -22.79 9.66 -15.88
N VAL A 214 -21.84 8.77 -15.57
CA VAL A 214 -22.06 7.53 -14.84
C VAL A 214 -21.71 7.76 -13.38
N LYS A 215 -22.37 7.04 -12.47
CA LYS A 215 -21.98 7.01 -11.06
C LYS A 215 -20.60 6.36 -10.97
N ASN A 216 -19.57 7.17 -10.77
CA ASN A 216 -18.19 6.70 -10.59
C ASN A 216 -17.98 6.34 -9.11
N GLU A 217 -17.21 5.29 -8.87
CA GLU A 217 -16.67 4.98 -7.55
C GLU A 217 -15.43 5.84 -7.28
N ARG A 218 -14.92 5.82 -6.05
CA ARG A 218 -13.78 6.68 -5.68
C ARG A 218 -12.52 6.28 -6.47
N GLU A 219 -12.40 4.99 -6.74
CA GLU A 219 -11.30 4.31 -7.43
C GLU A 219 -11.30 4.60 -8.94
N ASP A 220 -12.39 5.16 -9.48
CA ASP A 220 -12.49 5.51 -10.89
C ASP A 220 -11.98 6.93 -11.21
N ILE A 221 -11.58 7.70 -10.18
CA ILE A 221 -11.35 9.14 -10.29
C ILE A 221 -9.90 9.49 -9.94
N LEU A 222 -9.24 10.17 -10.88
CA LEU A 222 -7.91 10.75 -10.71
C LEU A 222 -7.94 12.23 -11.11
N THR A 223 -7.47 13.10 -10.21
CA THR A 223 -7.45 14.56 -10.44
C THR A 223 -6.03 15.09 -10.45
N ILE A 224 -5.74 15.99 -11.38
CA ILE A 224 -4.50 16.76 -11.46
C ILE A 224 -4.82 18.24 -11.21
N SER A 225 -4.20 18.81 -10.19
CA SER A 225 -4.18 20.25 -9.94
C SER A 225 -2.91 20.85 -10.54
N VAL A 226 -3.05 21.75 -11.52
CA VAL A 226 -1.93 22.29 -12.29
C VAL A 226 -1.46 23.63 -11.72
N TYR A 227 -0.15 23.75 -11.47
CA TYR A 227 0.53 24.96 -11.05
C TYR A 227 1.55 25.40 -12.11
N PRO A 228 2.17 26.59 -12.02
CA PRO A 228 3.07 27.09 -13.05
C PRO A 228 4.24 26.15 -13.39
N SER A 229 4.86 25.54 -12.38
CA SER A 229 6.09 24.74 -12.52
C SER A 229 5.98 23.28 -12.05
N TYR A 230 4.82 22.90 -11.52
CA TYR A 230 4.56 21.55 -11.00
C TYR A 230 3.07 21.25 -11.11
N PHE A 231 2.70 20.01 -10.86
CA PHE A 231 1.31 19.61 -10.70
C PHE A 231 1.17 18.58 -9.58
N VAL A 232 -0.03 18.52 -9.00
CA VAL A 232 -0.36 17.62 -7.90
C VAL A 232 -1.39 16.63 -8.39
N VAL A 233 -1.12 15.34 -8.23
CA VAL A 233 -2.02 14.27 -8.65
C VAL A 233 -2.65 13.66 -7.41
N GLN A 234 -3.97 13.56 -7.40
CA GLN A 234 -4.77 13.02 -6.32
C GLN A 234 -5.66 11.89 -6.84
N TYR A 235 -5.44 10.68 -6.34
CA TYR A 235 -6.28 9.52 -6.59
C TYR A 235 -7.33 9.42 -5.48
N ILE A 236 -8.61 9.46 -5.84
CA ILE A 236 -9.69 9.55 -4.84
C ILE A 236 -9.92 8.21 -4.14
N GLY A 237 -9.55 7.09 -4.77
CA GLY A 237 -9.55 5.75 -4.18
C GLY A 237 -8.41 5.50 -3.18
N ASP A 238 -7.47 6.45 -3.00
CA ASP A 238 -6.50 6.35 -1.90
C ASP A 238 -7.20 6.69 -0.58
N ASN A 239 -7.33 5.69 0.30
CA ASN A 239 -7.96 5.83 1.61
C ASN A 239 -7.22 6.81 2.54
N ASN A 240 -5.93 7.04 2.32
CA ASN A 240 -5.13 7.96 3.12
C ASN A 240 -5.07 9.37 2.52
N GLY A 241 -5.69 9.58 1.35
CA GLY A 241 -5.71 10.87 0.67
C GLY A 241 -4.32 11.35 0.24
N ASN A 242 -3.38 10.42 0.00
CA ASN A 242 -2.05 10.82 -0.45
C ASN A 242 -2.14 11.53 -1.80
N VAL A 243 -1.22 12.46 -1.99
CA VAL A 243 -1.07 13.19 -3.24
C VAL A 243 0.35 13.04 -3.74
N MET A 244 0.50 13.01 -5.06
CA MET A 244 1.79 12.93 -5.74
C MET A 244 2.15 14.31 -6.25
N TYR A 245 3.35 14.78 -5.92
CA TYR A 245 3.89 16.03 -6.43
C TYR A 245 4.77 15.73 -7.63
N MET A 246 4.48 16.36 -8.76
CA MET A 246 5.16 16.10 -10.03
C MET A 246 5.79 17.39 -10.55
N LYS A 247 7.10 17.36 -10.73
CA LYS A 247 7.87 18.44 -11.34
C LYS A 247 7.76 18.35 -12.85
N GLY A 248 7.26 19.42 -13.47
CA GLY A 248 6.91 19.46 -14.88
C GLY A 248 5.83 20.51 -15.08
N SER A 249 5.82 21.18 -16.23
CA SER A 249 4.84 22.23 -16.49
C SER A 249 3.74 21.74 -17.42
N LEU A 250 2.53 21.62 -16.88
CA LEU A 250 1.30 21.51 -17.68
C LEU A 250 0.71 22.89 -17.99
N ALA A 251 1.15 23.93 -17.28
CA ALA A 251 0.59 25.29 -17.39
C ALA A 251 0.70 25.88 -18.80
N THR A 252 1.78 25.61 -19.52
CA THR A 252 2.01 26.12 -20.88
C THR A 252 0.93 25.68 -21.88
N LEU A 253 0.26 24.56 -21.61
CA LEU A 253 -0.83 24.02 -22.44
C LEU A 253 -2.15 24.79 -22.25
N PHE A 254 -2.29 25.57 -21.17
CA PHE A 254 -3.54 26.23 -20.79
C PHE A 254 -3.43 27.75 -20.67
N VAL A 255 -2.21 28.30 -20.74
CA VAL A 255 -1.95 29.75 -20.59
C VAL A 255 -1.98 30.50 -21.94
N LYS A 256 -2.01 29.81 -23.08
CA LYS A 256 -2.13 30.44 -24.41
C LYS A 256 -3.58 30.52 -24.89
N GLU A 257 -4.33 31.48 -24.35
CA GLU A 257 -5.57 31.98 -24.98
C GLU A 257 -5.96 33.41 -24.51
N ASN A 258 -5.00 34.22 -24.02
CA ASN A 258 -5.25 35.60 -23.57
C ASN A 258 -4.36 36.64 -24.27
N VAL A 259 -4.04 36.42 -25.55
CA VAL A 259 -3.45 37.48 -26.39
C VAL A 259 -4.28 37.59 -27.67
N SER A 260 -5.37 38.34 -27.56
CA SER A 260 -5.93 39.13 -28.66
C SER A 260 -6.55 40.39 -28.08
#